data_AF-A0A3A4R2K1-F1
#
_entry.id   AF-A0A3A4R2K1-F1
#
_cell.length_a   1.000
_cell.length_b   1.000
_cell.length_c   1.000
_cell.angle_alpha   90.00
_cell.angle_beta   90.00
_cell.angle_gamma   90.00
#
_symmetry.space_group_name_H-M   'P 1'
#
loop_
_entity.id
_entity.type
_entity.pdbx_description
1 polymer ?
#
loop_
_entity_poly.entity_id
_entity_poly.type
_entity_poly.pdbx_seq_one_letter_code
_entity_poly.pdbx_strand_id
1 'polypeptide(L)'
;MSIRSELVKYCHKVYEKGFVAAYDGNLSIRLDSSKILITPSGKCKGEIREEDLIEIDYDGNVVSGSGKASTESKIHLLAYKRRSDIDAVVHCHPVHATAFAAIGEGFTTPIFPEVILSLGKVPLCKYSTPSTDELPKSMEPYIDFAYALLFENHGAVTFAKTIKGAYFRMEKLEHAAQILSVARSMGREKTIPNLKLKELYNIAESTYGIKINKNSRMDY
;
A
#
# COMPACT_ATOMS: atom_id res chain seq x y z
N MET A 1 3.44 -17.39 -15.73
CA MET A 1 3.45 -15.92 -15.94
C MET A 1 4.76 -15.41 -15.39
N SER A 2 5.50 -14.55 -16.12
CA SER A 2 6.76 -13.97 -15.62
C SER A 2 6.47 -12.93 -14.51
N ILE A 3 7.44 -12.63 -13.65
CA ILE A 3 7.32 -11.55 -12.65
C ILE A 3 7.05 -10.20 -13.33
N ARG A 4 7.69 -9.94 -14.48
CA ARG A 4 7.45 -8.74 -15.29
C ARG A 4 5.99 -8.67 -15.74
N SER A 5 5.48 -9.73 -16.37
CA SER A 5 4.09 -9.85 -16.81
C SER A 5 3.10 -9.67 -15.67
N GLU A 6 3.40 -10.21 -14.48
CA GLU A 6 2.56 -10.03 -13.29
C GLU A 6 2.54 -8.57 -12.82
N LEU A 7 3.70 -7.89 -12.77
CA LEU A 7 3.78 -6.48 -12.40
C LEU A 7 3.00 -5.60 -13.39
N VAL A 8 3.16 -5.84 -14.70
CA VAL A 8 2.42 -5.13 -15.75
C VAL A 8 0.91 -5.31 -15.57
N LYS A 9 0.45 -6.53 -15.35
CA LYS A 9 -0.97 -6.83 -15.11
C LYS A 9 -1.54 -6.00 -13.96
N TYR A 10 -0.81 -5.82 -12.85
CA TYR A 10 -1.31 -5.01 -11.74
C TYR A 10 -1.17 -3.51 -11.97
N CYS A 11 -0.22 -3.05 -12.81
CA CYS A 11 -0.19 -1.67 -13.28
C CYS A 11 -1.47 -1.32 -14.05
N HIS A 12 -1.89 -2.19 -14.98
CA HIS A 12 -3.13 -2.00 -15.74
C HIS A 12 -4.35 -2.02 -14.82
N LYS A 13 -4.42 -2.96 -13.86
CA LYS A 13 -5.54 -3.02 -12.91
C LYS A 13 -5.70 -1.78 -12.04
N VAL A 14 -4.61 -1.21 -11.50
CA VAL A 14 -4.73 0.00 -10.68
C VAL A 14 -5.21 1.19 -11.51
N TYR A 15 -4.84 1.25 -12.79
CA TYR A 15 -5.30 2.26 -13.72
C TYR A 15 -6.79 2.06 -14.07
N GLU A 16 -7.18 0.84 -14.45
CA GLU A 16 -8.58 0.48 -14.77
C GLU A 16 -9.54 0.75 -13.59
N LYS A 17 -9.06 0.58 -12.36
CA LYS A 17 -9.83 0.88 -11.14
C LYS A 17 -9.88 2.36 -10.78
N GLY A 18 -9.14 3.22 -11.47
CA GLY A 18 -9.03 4.65 -11.14
C GLY A 18 -8.28 4.92 -9.85
N PHE A 19 -7.40 4.02 -9.40
CA PHE A 19 -6.55 4.26 -8.23
C PHE A 19 -5.37 5.18 -8.54
N VAL A 20 -5.06 5.38 -9.81
CA VAL A 20 -4.04 6.31 -10.31
C VAL A 20 -4.61 7.09 -11.48
N ALA A 21 -4.15 8.32 -11.68
CA ALA A 21 -4.49 9.14 -12.84
C ALA A 21 -3.22 9.44 -13.66
N ALA A 22 -3.35 9.55 -14.98
CA ALA A 22 -2.24 9.87 -15.88
C ALA A 22 -0.95 9.05 -15.59
N TYR A 23 0.07 9.68 -14.99
CA TYR A 23 1.39 9.09 -14.74
C TYR A 23 1.63 8.67 -13.29
N ASP A 24 0.60 8.84 -12.44
CA ASP A 24 0.68 8.70 -10.99
C ASP A 24 0.94 7.26 -10.54
N GLY A 25 1.29 7.15 -9.26
CA GLY A 25 1.55 5.90 -8.58
C GLY A 25 2.79 5.16 -9.09
N ASN A 26 3.14 4.09 -8.38
CA ASN A 26 4.27 3.25 -8.72
C ASN A 26 4.17 1.90 -7.99
N LEU A 27 4.58 0.85 -8.69
CA LEU A 27 4.50 -0.52 -8.22
C LEU A 27 5.89 -1.16 -8.31
N SER A 28 6.24 -2.00 -7.35
CA SER A 28 7.48 -2.77 -7.39
C SER A 28 7.33 -4.17 -6.82
N ILE A 29 8.28 -5.04 -7.18
CA ILE A 29 8.46 -6.40 -6.68
C ILE A 29 9.92 -6.60 -6.30
N ARG A 30 10.18 -7.23 -5.15
CA ARG A 30 11.52 -7.71 -4.77
C ARG A 30 11.93 -8.86 -5.68
N LEU A 31 13.11 -8.75 -6.32
CA LEU A 31 13.65 -9.84 -7.12
C LEU A 31 14.53 -10.76 -6.27
N ASP A 32 15.44 -10.16 -5.49
CA ASP A 32 16.37 -10.87 -4.64
C ASP A 32 16.90 -9.94 -3.51
N SER A 33 18.01 -10.34 -2.88
CA SER A 33 18.65 -9.60 -1.79
C SER A 33 19.40 -8.34 -2.21
N SER A 34 19.62 -8.11 -3.51
CA SER A 34 20.36 -6.93 -4.02
C SER A 34 19.53 -6.02 -4.92
N LYS A 35 18.41 -6.49 -5.49
CA LYS A 35 17.62 -5.68 -6.42
C LYS A 35 16.10 -5.87 -6.33
N ILE A 36 15.40 -4.86 -6.86
CA ILE A 36 13.95 -4.85 -7.05
C ILE A 36 13.60 -4.49 -8.49
N LEU A 37 12.41 -4.88 -8.93
CA LEU A 37 11.81 -4.48 -10.21
C LEU A 37 10.75 -3.42 -9.93
N ILE A 38 10.80 -2.27 -10.62
CA ILE A 38 9.92 -1.13 -10.37
C ILE A 38 9.41 -0.50 -11.68
N THR A 39 8.23 0.10 -11.63
CA THR A 39 7.70 0.92 -12.73
C THR A 39 8.56 2.16 -12.99
N PRO A 40 8.72 2.58 -14.25
CA PRO A 40 9.43 3.80 -14.60
C PRO A 40 8.65 5.06 -14.19
N SER A 41 9.38 6.17 -14.07
CA SER A 41 8.80 7.50 -13.90
C SER A 41 8.17 8.01 -15.20
N GLY A 42 7.11 8.80 -15.10
CA GLY A 42 6.49 9.52 -16.23
C GLY A 42 5.75 8.64 -17.23
N LYS A 43 5.42 7.39 -16.89
CA LYS A 43 4.65 6.48 -17.76
C LYS A 43 3.33 6.06 -17.14
N CYS A 44 2.28 6.13 -17.97
CA CYS A 44 0.93 5.76 -17.61
C CYS A 44 0.85 4.30 -17.20
N LYS A 45 0.25 4.01 -16.03
CA LYS A 45 0.18 2.63 -15.51
C LYS A 45 -0.67 1.72 -16.37
N GLY A 46 -1.64 2.25 -17.12
CA GLY A 46 -2.43 1.55 -18.12
C GLY A 46 -1.67 1.18 -19.41
N GLU A 47 -0.46 1.71 -19.62
CA GLU A 47 0.31 1.54 -20.86
C GLU A 47 1.70 0.93 -20.64
N ILE A 48 2.01 0.52 -19.40
CA ILE A 48 3.27 -0.15 -19.08
C ILE A 48 3.35 -1.48 -19.85
N ARG A 49 4.53 -1.77 -20.40
CA ARG A 49 4.93 -3.03 -21.00
C ARG A 49 6.08 -3.66 -20.21
N GLU A 50 6.36 -4.93 -20.45
CA GLU A 50 7.39 -5.66 -19.69
C GLU A 50 8.78 -5.05 -19.87
N GLU A 51 9.09 -4.55 -21.06
CA GLU A 51 10.35 -3.88 -21.42
C GLU A 51 10.55 -2.52 -20.74
N ASP A 52 9.47 -1.88 -20.27
CA ASP A 52 9.55 -0.59 -19.57
C ASP A 52 9.98 -0.70 -18.12
N LEU A 53 9.91 -1.90 -17.54
CA LEU A 53 10.21 -2.13 -16.14
C LEU A 53 11.72 -2.05 -15.88
N ILE A 54 12.07 -1.36 -14.80
CA ILE A 54 13.45 -1.03 -14.44
C ILE A 54 13.85 -1.85 -13.22
N GLU A 55 15.05 -2.42 -13.25
CA GLU A 55 15.68 -3.04 -12.09
C GLU A 55 16.57 -2.01 -11.40
N ILE A 56 16.36 -1.81 -10.10
CA ILE A 56 17.21 -0.95 -9.28
C ILE A 56 17.76 -1.72 -8.08
N ASP A 57 18.95 -1.34 -7.62
CA ASP A 57 19.51 -1.85 -6.37
C ASP A 57 18.90 -1.17 -5.14
N TYR A 58 19.32 -1.61 -3.95
CA TYR A 58 18.84 -1.03 -2.69
C TYR A 58 19.35 0.38 -2.39
N ASP A 59 20.32 0.88 -3.14
CA ASP A 59 20.79 2.26 -3.07
C ASP A 59 20.08 3.18 -4.08
N GLY A 60 19.21 2.60 -4.92
CA GLY A 60 18.41 3.29 -5.91
C GLY A 60 19.09 3.45 -7.26
N ASN A 61 20.25 2.81 -7.48
CA ASN A 61 20.94 2.85 -8.77
C ASN A 61 20.26 1.90 -9.76
N VAL A 62 20.17 2.33 -11.01
CA VAL A 62 19.64 1.49 -12.10
C VAL A 62 20.64 0.38 -12.42
N VAL A 63 20.19 -0.88 -12.27
CA VAL A 63 20.95 -2.08 -12.60
C VAL A 63 20.65 -2.54 -14.03
N SER A 64 19.37 -2.44 -14.46
CA SER A 64 18.93 -2.85 -15.80
C SER A 64 17.65 -2.13 -16.20
N GLY A 65 17.41 -2.01 -17.51
CA GLY A 65 16.27 -1.28 -18.10
C GLY A 65 16.67 0.10 -18.62
N SER A 66 15.78 0.71 -19.40
CA SER A 66 15.97 2.04 -19.99
C SER A 66 15.09 3.09 -19.30
N GLY A 67 15.61 4.30 -19.10
CA GLY A 67 14.87 5.42 -18.52
C GLY A 67 15.19 5.65 -17.05
N LYS A 68 14.25 6.29 -16.34
CA LYS A 68 14.38 6.60 -14.90
C LYS A 68 13.37 5.80 -14.10
N ALA A 69 13.83 5.16 -13.03
CA ALA A 69 12.93 4.57 -12.04
C ALA A 69 11.99 5.65 -11.45
N SER A 70 10.88 5.21 -10.85
CA SER A 70 9.98 6.13 -10.14
C SER A 70 10.73 7.06 -9.20
N THR A 71 10.36 8.34 -9.16
CA THR A 71 10.95 9.36 -8.27
C THR A 71 10.71 9.05 -6.79
N GLU A 72 9.75 8.16 -6.50
CA GLU A 72 9.40 7.73 -5.15
C GLU A 72 9.90 6.32 -4.83
N SER A 73 10.88 5.80 -5.57
CA SER A 73 11.48 4.49 -5.27
C SER A 73 11.93 4.33 -3.81
N LYS A 74 12.30 5.43 -3.14
CA LYS A 74 12.74 5.45 -1.73
C LYS A 74 11.72 4.87 -0.74
N ILE A 75 10.40 5.04 -0.95
CA ILE A 75 9.39 4.44 -0.06
C ILE A 75 9.34 2.92 -0.20
N HIS A 76 9.58 2.40 -1.41
CA HIS A 76 9.66 0.97 -1.70
C HIS A 76 10.91 0.38 -1.06
N LEU A 77 12.06 1.03 -1.29
CA LEU A 77 13.35 0.62 -0.73
C LEU A 77 13.33 0.57 0.80
N LEU A 78 12.73 1.55 1.47
CA LEU A 78 12.55 1.53 2.91
C LEU A 78 11.76 0.30 3.36
N ALA A 79 10.60 0.03 2.74
CA ALA A 79 9.77 -1.12 3.08
C ALA A 79 10.55 -2.44 2.94
N TYR A 80 11.26 -2.60 1.83
CA TYR A 80 12.04 -3.81 1.58
C TYR A 80 13.24 -3.98 2.52
N LYS A 81 13.90 -2.89 2.94
CA LYS A 81 15.01 -2.90 3.90
C LYS A 81 14.53 -3.22 5.32
N ARG A 82 13.36 -2.72 5.71
CA ARG A 82 12.82 -2.89 7.07
C ARG A 82 12.18 -4.26 7.29
N ARG A 83 11.60 -4.86 6.24
CA ARG A 83 10.73 -6.03 6.38
C ARG A 83 10.96 -7.07 5.30
N SER A 84 11.37 -8.26 5.72
CA SER A 84 11.56 -9.44 4.85
C SER A 84 10.25 -10.14 4.46
N ASP A 85 9.13 -9.80 5.11
CA ASP A 85 7.80 -10.29 4.74
C ASP A 85 7.14 -9.47 3.61
N ILE A 86 7.76 -8.36 3.21
CA ILE A 86 7.33 -7.52 2.07
C ILE A 86 8.18 -7.88 0.84
N ASP A 87 7.52 -8.34 -0.21
CA ASP A 87 8.10 -8.59 -1.54
C ASP A 87 7.37 -7.85 -2.66
N ALA A 88 6.32 -7.09 -2.34
CA ALA A 88 5.67 -6.19 -3.28
C ALA A 88 5.11 -4.96 -2.58
N VAL A 89 5.16 -3.84 -3.29
CA VAL A 89 4.71 -2.53 -2.83
C VAL A 89 3.88 -1.88 -3.94
N VAL A 90 2.72 -1.34 -3.55
CA VAL A 90 1.81 -0.62 -4.44
C VAL A 90 1.52 0.74 -3.83
N HIS A 91 1.98 1.79 -4.49
CA HIS A 91 1.65 3.18 -4.16
C HIS A 91 0.72 3.75 -5.21
N CYS A 92 -0.40 4.31 -4.76
CA CYS A 92 -1.46 4.85 -5.60
C CYS A 92 -2.09 6.08 -4.91
N HIS A 93 -3.05 6.70 -5.61
CA HIS A 93 -3.77 7.90 -5.18
C HIS A 93 -5.29 7.68 -5.26
N PRO A 94 -5.85 6.60 -4.66
CA PRO A 94 -7.26 6.27 -4.82
C PRO A 94 -8.15 7.31 -4.13
N VAL A 95 -9.26 7.67 -4.79
CA VAL A 95 -10.02 8.90 -4.52
C VAL A 95 -10.45 9.03 -3.06
N HIS A 96 -11.12 8.03 -2.50
CA HIS A 96 -11.66 8.16 -1.15
C HIS A 96 -10.56 8.05 -0.09
N ALA A 97 -9.62 7.12 -0.23
CA ALA A 97 -8.54 6.98 0.75
C ALA A 97 -7.64 8.24 0.76
N THR A 98 -7.35 8.81 -0.41
CA THR A 98 -6.65 10.10 -0.53
C THR A 98 -7.46 11.24 0.08
N ALA A 99 -8.80 11.26 -0.07
CA ALA A 99 -9.64 12.27 0.58
C ALA A 99 -9.54 12.22 2.11
N PHE A 100 -9.53 11.03 2.71
CA PHE A 100 -9.27 10.88 4.15
C PHE A 100 -7.88 11.38 4.55
N ALA A 101 -6.86 11.05 3.75
CA ALA A 101 -5.51 11.55 3.99
C ALA A 101 -5.43 13.09 3.90
N ALA A 102 -6.19 13.71 2.99
CA ALA A 102 -6.23 15.16 2.81
C ALA A 102 -6.94 15.90 3.97
N ILE A 103 -7.84 15.24 4.70
CA ILE A 103 -8.46 15.81 5.91
C ILE A 103 -7.74 15.43 7.20
N GLY A 104 -6.57 14.77 7.10
CA GLY A 104 -5.76 14.42 8.27
C GLY A 104 -6.22 13.17 9.02
N GLU A 105 -6.92 12.24 8.37
CA GLU A 105 -7.45 11.04 9.01
C GLU A 105 -6.86 9.73 8.48
N GLY A 106 -6.43 8.87 9.41
CA GLY A 106 -6.07 7.46 9.15
C GLY A 106 -7.17 6.50 9.61
N PHE A 107 -7.12 5.23 9.17
CA PHE A 107 -8.08 4.20 9.60
C PHE A 107 -7.51 3.44 10.80
N THR A 108 -7.49 4.11 11.94
CA THR A 108 -6.99 3.60 13.21
C THR A 108 -8.11 3.18 14.16
N THR A 109 -9.37 3.30 13.74
CA THR A 109 -10.56 2.90 14.50
C THR A 109 -11.11 1.57 13.97
N PRO A 110 -11.49 0.62 14.84
CA PRO A 110 -11.94 -0.70 14.40
C PRO A 110 -13.41 -0.66 13.97
N ILE A 111 -13.66 -0.55 12.67
CA ILE A 111 -15.03 -0.42 12.13
C ILE A 111 -15.41 -1.68 11.34
N PHE A 112 -14.54 -2.14 10.44
CA PHE A 112 -14.83 -3.27 9.55
C PHE A 112 -13.94 -4.48 9.86
N PRO A 113 -14.51 -5.67 10.16
CA PRO A 113 -13.74 -6.88 10.44
C PRO A 113 -12.74 -7.22 9.33
N GLU A 114 -13.13 -7.07 8.07
CA GLU A 114 -12.31 -7.38 6.91
C GLU A 114 -11.11 -6.44 6.76
N VAL A 115 -11.22 -5.18 7.18
CA VAL A 115 -10.10 -4.22 7.21
C VAL A 115 -9.17 -4.57 8.36
N ILE A 116 -9.74 -4.79 9.54
CA ILE A 116 -9.02 -5.16 10.76
C ILE A 116 -8.16 -6.41 10.55
N LEU A 117 -8.72 -7.45 9.93
CA LEU A 117 -8.02 -8.71 9.72
C LEU A 117 -6.97 -8.65 8.60
N SER A 118 -7.12 -7.79 7.59
CA SER A 118 -6.25 -7.82 6.39
C SER A 118 -5.28 -6.65 6.24
N LEU A 119 -5.65 -5.46 6.72
CA LEU A 119 -4.81 -4.26 6.75
C LEU A 119 -4.30 -3.97 8.17
N GLY A 120 -5.09 -4.29 9.19
CA GLY A 120 -4.88 -3.80 10.54
C GLY A 120 -5.11 -2.29 10.61
N LYS A 121 -4.39 -1.60 11.51
CA LYS A 121 -4.41 -0.13 11.56
C LYS A 121 -3.77 0.46 10.32
N VAL A 122 -4.40 1.47 9.75
CA VAL A 122 -3.87 2.26 8.63
C VAL A 122 -3.55 3.66 9.14
N PRO A 123 -2.33 3.91 9.65
CA PRO A 123 -1.97 5.22 10.16
C PRO A 123 -1.76 6.24 9.03
N LEU A 124 -1.87 7.51 9.42
CA LEU A 124 -1.52 8.64 8.58
C LEU A 124 -0.06 9.05 8.84
N CYS A 125 0.75 8.99 7.80
CA CYS A 125 2.05 9.62 7.74
C CYS A 125 1.89 11.14 7.62
N LYS A 126 2.62 11.88 8.46
CA LYS A 126 2.66 13.34 8.41
C LYS A 126 3.08 13.80 7.01
N TYR A 127 2.57 14.97 6.60
CA TYR A 127 2.94 15.58 5.33
C TYR A 127 4.47 15.62 5.17
N SER A 128 4.91 15.29 3.97
CA SER A 128 6.31 15.27 3.57
C SER A 128 6.38 15.54 2.09
N THR A 129 7.40 16.27 1.65
CA THR A 129 7.53 16.61 0.23
C THR A 129 7.77 15.34 -0.59
N PRO A 130 6.92 14.99 -1.57
CA PRO A 130 7.11 13.78 -2.39
C PRO A 130 8.47 13.76 -3.08
N SER A 131 8.99 12.57 -3.36
CA SER A 131 10.33 12.36 -3.98
C SER A 131 11.54 12.87 -3.17
N THR A 132 11.36 13.30 -1.92
CA THR A 132 12.45 13.65 -0.99
C THR A 132 12.73 12.54 0.02
N ASP A 133 13.75 12.71 0.87
CA ASP A 133 13.99 11.80 2.00
C ASP A 133 13.00 11.98 3.16
N GLU A 134 12.15 13.00 3.13
CA GLU A 134 11.12 13.22 4.16
C GLU A 134 10.03 12.15 4.09
N LEU A 135 9.58 11.80 2.87
CA LEU A 135 8.51 10.85 2.66
C LEU A 135 8.82 9.45 3.23
N PRO A 136 9.95 8.80 2.94
CA PRO A 136 10.30 7.54 3.60
C PRO A 136 10.45 7.71 5.12
N LYS A 137 11.05 8.79 5.62
CA LYS A 137 11.16 9.05 7.07
C LYS A 137 9.80 9.11 7.77
N SER A 138 8.79 9.67 7.11
CA SER A 138 7.42 9.74 7.64
C SER A 138 6.78 8.36 7.88
N MET A 139 7.29 7.30 7.23
CA MET A 139 6.82 5.92 7.36
C MET A 139 7.47 5.18 8.53
N GLU A 140 8.64 5.61 8.99
CA GLU A 140 9.43 4.89 10.00
C GLU A 140 8.66 4.54 11.28
N PRO A 141 7.77 5.40 11.83
CA PRO A 141 7.00 5.06 13.02
C PRO A 141 6.02 3.88 12.82
N TYR A 142 5.70 3.53 11.57
CA TYR A 142 4.59 2.65 11.22
C TYR A 142 5.00 1.42 10.40
N ILE A 143 6.10 1.51 9.66
CA ILE A 143 6.49 0.52 8.63
C ILE A 143 6.63 -0.89 9.20
N ASP A 144 7.07 -1.01 10.45
CA ASP A 144 7.32 -2.30 11.12
C ASP A 144 6.03 -3.10 11.38
N PHE A 145 4.87 -2.44 11.40
CA PHE A 145 3.59 -3.09 11.73
C PHE A 145 2.50 -2.92 10.67
N ALA A 146 2.49 -1.80 9.95
CA ALA A 146 1.41 -1.46 9.03
C ALA A 146 1.54 -2.21 7.70
N TYR A 147 0.42 -2.63 7.12
CA TYR A 147 0.37 -3.16 5.75
C TYR A 147 -0.20 -2.17 4.74
N ALA A 148 -0.75 -1.06 5.23
CA ALA A 148 -1.21 0.07 4.46
C ALA A 148 -0.88 1.35 5.25
N LEU A 149 -0.47 2.40 4.55
CA LEU A 149 -0.25 3.74 5.09
C LEU A 149 -0.97 4.75 4.21
N LEU A 150 -1.51 5.80 4.83
CA LEU A 150 -1.94 7.01 4.14
C LEU A 150 -0.84 8.06 4.26
N PHE A 151 -0.66 8.86 3.22
CA PHE A 151 0.23 10.03 3.20
C PHE A 151 -0.63 11.29 3.15
N GLU A 152 -0.52 12.14 4.17
CA GLU A 152 -1.26 13.40 4.27
C GLU A 152 -1.11 14.24 2.99
N ASN A 153 -2.24 14.70 2.43
CA ASN A 153 -2.33 15.45 1.16
C ASN A 153 -1.66 14.79 -0.05
N HIS A 154 -1.48 13.47 -0.04
CA HIS A 154 -0.80 12.78 -1.12
C HIS A 154 -1.58 11.55 -1.58
N GLY A 155 -1.43 10.38 -0.94
CA GLY A 155 -2.02 9.14 -1.41
C GLY A 155 -1.88 8.00 -0.42
N ALA A 156 -1.78 6.77 -0.91
CA ALA A 156 -1.67 5.58 -0.09
C ALA A 156 -0.54 4.66 -0.58
N VAL A 157 0.03 3.88 0.33
CA VAL A 157 0.94 2.79 -0.01
C VAL A 157 0.54 1.52 0.72
N THR A 158 0.63 0.39 0.03
CA THR A 158 0.32 -0.93 0.58
C THR A 158 1.44 -1.91 0.29
N PHE A 159 1.59 -2.88 1.19
CA PHE A 159 2.69 -3.82 1.20
C PHE A 159 2.16 -5.24 1.26
N ALA A 160 2.83 -6.22 0.63
CA ALA A 160 2.52 -7.64 0.82
C ALA A 160 3.68 -8.56 0.36
N LYS A 161 3.49 -9.87 0.54
CA LYS A 161 4.39 -10.90 0.01
C LYS A 161 4.26 -11.13 -1.50
N THR A 162 3.17 -10.67 -2.11
CA THR A 162 2.94 -10.78 -3.56
C THR A 162 2.30 -9.49 -4.08
N ILE A 163 2.52 -9.17 -5.35
CA ILE A 163 1.94 -7.97 -5.97
C ILE A 163 0.41 -8.02 -5.98
N LYS A 164 -0.17 -9.22 -6.15
CA LYS A 164 -1.60 -9.47 -5.94
C LYS A 164 -2.07 -9.08 -4.54
N GLY A 165 -1.32 -9.48 -3.52
CA GLY A 165 -1.64 -9.16 -2.13
C GLY A 165 -1.58 -7.66 -1.86
N ALA A 166 -0.57 -6.96 -2.37
CA ALA A 166 -0.44 -5.53 -2.21
C ALA A 166 -1.59 -4.80 -2.94
N TYR A 167 -1.89 -5.18 -4.18
CA TYR A 167 -3.04 -4.67 -4.92
C TYR A 167 -4.38 -4.88 -4.18
N PHE A 168 -4.65 -6.09 -3.65
CA PHE A 168 -5.88 -6.36 -2.90
C PHE A 168 -5.97 -5.55 -1.60
N ARG A 169 -4.84 -5.24 -0.98
CA ARG A 169 -4.81 -4.34 0.18
C ARG A 169 -5.16 -2.92 -0.23
N MET A 170 -4.65 -2.44 -1.37
CA MET A 170 -5.03 -1.13 -1.93
C MET A 170 -6.52 -1.07 -2.27
N GLU A 171 -7.04 -2.09 -2.96
CA GLU A 171 -8.45 -2.18 -3.33
C GLU A 171 -9.37 -2.18 -2.10
N LYS A 172 -8.98 -2.91 -1.05
CA LYS A 172 -9.74 -2.93 0.19
C LYS A 172 -9.65 -1.63 0.97
N LEU A 173 -8.49 -0.97 0.97
CA LEU A 173 -8.32 0.34 1.59
C LEU A 173 -9.27 1.36 0.94
N GLU A 174 -9.30 1.42 -0.39
CA GLU A 174 -10.20 2.33 -1.11
C GLU A 174 -11.67 1.98 -0.89
N HIS A 175 -12.03 0.69 -0.93
CA HIS A 175 -13.40 0.27 -0.68
C HIS A 175 -13.87 0.64 0.73
N ALA A 176 -13.03 0.44 1.75
CA ALA A 176 -13.32 0.85 3.12
C ALA A 176 -13.48 2.38 3.23
N ALA A 177 -12.59 3.14 2.57
CA ALA A 177 -12.69 4.60 2.52
C ALA A 177 -14.00 5.06 1.88
N GLN A 178 -14.40 4.45 0.77
CA GLN A 178 -15.67 4.75 0.10
C GLN A 178 -16.87 4.49 1.02
N ILE A 179 -16.91 3.34 1.70
CA ILE A 179 -17.99 3.03 2.64
C ILE A 179 -18.01 4.03 3.79
N LEU A 180 -16.86 4.39 4.37
CA LEU A 180 -16.80 5.37 5.47
C LEU A 180 -17.25 6.76 5.03
N SER A 181 -16.86 7.18 3.83
CA SER A 181 -17.29 8.46 3.26
C SER A 181 -18.82 8.51 3.14
N VAL A 182 -19.43 7.45 2.59
CA VAL A 182 -20.90 7.34 2.49
C VAL A 182 -21.54 7.28 3.88
N ALA A 183 -21.03 6.44 4.79
CA ALA A 183 -21.54 6.32 6.15
C ALA A 183 -21.53 7.66 6.90
N ARG A 184 -20.47 8.46 6.74
CA ARG A 184 -20.34 9.79 7.35
C ARG A 184 -21.22 10.84 6.71
N SER A 185 -21.54 10.71 5.43
CA SER A 185 -22.56 11.56 4.78
C SER A 185 -23.97 11.29 5.32
N MET A 186 -24.21 10.08 5.85
CA MET A 186 -25.50 9.66 6.41
C MET A 186 -25.56 9.75 7.94
N GLY A 187 -24.42 9.98 8.62
CA GLY A 187 -24.33 9.96 10.08
C GLY A 187 -22.92 9.72 10.59
N ARG A 188 -22.76 8.83 11.56
CA ARG A 188 -21.46 8.45 12.14
C ARG A 188 -21.29 6.95 12.16
N GLU A 189 -20.09 6.48 11.84
CA GLU A 189 -19.71 5.08 11.98
C GLU A 189 -19.85 4.56 13.42
N LYS A 190 -20.09 3.26 13.57
CA LYS A 190 -20.01 2.57 14.85
C LYS A 190 -18.74 1.75 14.92
N THR A 191 -18.11 1.74 16.08
CA THR A 191 -16.89 0.97 16.33
C THR A 191 -17.25 -0.42 16.85
N ILE A 192 -16.41 -1.40 16.54
CA ILE A 192 -16.50 -2.74 17.10
C ILE A 192 -15.96 -2.70 18.54
N PRO A 193 -16.74 -3.12 19.55
CA PRO A 193 -16.27 -3.15 20.94
C PRO A 193 -15.08 -4.10 21.12
N ASN A 194 -14.17 -3.76 22.04
CA ASN A 194 -12.93 -4.53 22.28
C ASN A 194 -13.16 -6.01 22.58
N LEU A 195 -14.26 -6.38 23.26
CA LEU A 195 -14.61 -7.79 23.46
C LEU A 195 -14.88 -8.52 22.13
N LYS A 196 -15.59 -7.87 21.20
CA LYS A 196 -15.88 -8.43 19.87
C LYS A 196 -14.65 -8.47 18.97
N LEU A 197 -13.69 -7.57 19.16
CA LEU A 197 -12.39 -7.66 18.48
C LEU A 197 -11.59 -8.89 18.89
N LYS A 198 -11.60 -9.23 20.20
CA LYS A 198 -10.95 -10.47 20.67
C LYS A 198 -11.61 -11.71 20.07
N GLU A 199 -12.95 -11.75 20.02
CA GLU A 199 -13.68 -12.83 19.35
C GLU A 199 -13.28 -12.94 17.87
N LEU A 200 -13.22 -11.81 17.16
CA LEU A 200 -12.81 -11.76 15.76
C LEU A 200 -11.40 -12.32 15.53
N TYR A 201 -10.45 -11.95 16.39
CA TYR A 201 -9.07 -12.47 16.31
C TYR A 201 -8.98 -13.96 16.59
N ASN A 202 -9.78 -14.48 17.53
CA ASN A 202 -9.78 -15.90 17.85
C ASN A 202 -10.27 -16.79 16.70
N ILE A 203 -11.16 -16.28 15.84
CA ILE A 203 -11.69 -17.02 14.69
C ILE A 203 -10.93 -16.73 13.38
N ALA A 204 -9.98 -15.79 13.37
CA ALA A 204 -9.30 -15.29 12.17
C ALA A 204 -8.65 -16.42 11.36
N GLU A 205 -7.87 -17.28 12.02
CA GLU A 205 -7.15 -18.35 11.36
C GLU A 205 -8.07 -19.53 11.00
N SER A 206 -8.90 -19.98 11.95
CA SER A 206 -9.76 -21.15 11.76
C SER A 206 -10.88 -20.94 10.74
N THR A 207 -11.42 -19.71 10.64
CA THR A 207 -12.55 -19.40 9.76
C THR A 207 -12.12 -18.75 8.46
N TYR A 208 -11.16 -17.82 8.50
CA TYR A 208 -10.77 -17.03 7.34
C TYR A 208 -9.40 -17.41 6.77
N GLY A 209 -8.66 -18.33 7.41
CA GLY A 209 -7.30 -18.67 7.02
C GLY A 209 -6.31 -17.50 7.21
N ILE A 210 -6.69 -16.47 7.98
CA ILE A 210 -5.87 -15.28 8.19
C ILE A 210 -5.06 -15.47 9.46
N LYS A 211 -3.76 -15.69 9.28
CA LYS A 211 -2.80 -15.64 10.38
C LYS A 211 -2.60 -14.19 10.79
N ILE A 212 -3.03 -13.88 12.01
CA ILE A 212 -2.75 -12.59 12.63
C ILE A 212 -1.24 -12.43 12.78
N ASN A 213 -0.67 -11.43 12.08
CA ASN A 213 0.73 -11.11 12.25
C ASN A 213 0.91 -10.41 13.62
N LYS A 214 1.77 -11.00 14.47
CA LYS A 214 2.10 -10.48 15.81
C LYS A 214 2.73 -9.08 15.78
N ASN A 215 3.36 -8.72 14.67
CA ASN A 215 3.96 -7.40 14.47
C ASN A 215 2.93 -6.34 14.13
N SER A 216 1.83 -6.69 13.46
CA SER A 216 0.71 -5.76 13.26
C SER A 216 0.13 -5.41 14.62
N ARG A 217 0.29 -4.16 15.04
CA ARG A 217 -0.29 -3.60 16.27
C ARG A 217 -1.82 -3.69 16.19
N MET A 218 -2.36 -4.81 16.65
CA MET A 218 -3.79 -5.14 16.68
C MET A 218 -4.52 -4.55 17.89
N ASP A 219 -3.82 -3.72 18.67
CA ASP A 219 -4.29 -3.03 19.86
C ASP A 219 -5.12 -1.78 19.49
N TYR A 220 -6.21 -1.95 18.74
CA TYR A 220 -7.17 -0.87 18.52
C TYR A 220 -7.65 -0.24 19.83
#